data_AF-J9FQS7-F1
#
_entry.id   AF-J9FQS7-F1
#
_cell.length_a   1.000
_cell.length_b   1.000
_cell.length_c   1.000
_cell.angle_alpha   90.00
_cell.angle_beta   90.00
_cell.angle_gamma   90.00
#
_symmetry.space_group_name_H-M   'P 1'
#
loop_
_entity.id
_entity.type
_entity.pdbx_description
1 polymer ?
#
loop_
_entity_poly.entity_id
_entity_poly.type
_entity_poly.pdbx_seq_one_letter_code
_entity_poly.pdbx_strand_id
1 'polypeptide(L)'
;MKPLSELAFPGAKVVFVVPDRVKGGEQPTSHRKMSIKFILRELYAKGVKKEDIQFIISNGLHPRAKPEDYRAIFGDELFNEFWPTKQMDSHDSEDPDNVVFCGNTDRGDPVYMNKKVRDADIAILIGHVQGNPYGGYSGGYKHCATGISNWRCIASHHVPEVMHRDDFTPVNGGSLMRKKFNEIGMKMEEAMGHPFFCCDAVLDSQSRQISIFSGYAKEMQPIS
;
A
#
# COMPACT_ATOMS: atom_id res chain seq x y z
N MET A 1 -9.69 -7.10 13.09
CA MET A 1 -8.24 -7.43 13.20
C MET A 1 -7.67 -7.03 14.58
N LYS A 2 -6.59 -7.67 15.07
CA LYS A 2 -5.91 -7.28 16.32
C LYS A 2 -5.09 -5.98 16.15
N PRO A 3 -4.85 -5.20 17.22
CA PRO A 3 -3.92 -4.07 17.18
C PRO A 3 -2.50 -4.48 16.75
N LEU A 4 -1.75 -3.56 16.16
CA LEU A 4 -0.38 -3.83 15.68
C LEU A 4 0.55 -4.33 16.80
N SER A 5 0.39 -3.79 18.01
CA SER A 5 1.08 -4.20 19.23
C SER A 5 0.85 -5.66 19.64
N GLU A 6 -0.17 -6.33 19.10
CA GLU A 6 -0.40 -7.77 19.28
C GLU A 6 0.05 -8.60 18.07
N LEU A 7 0.28 -7.97 16.92
CA LEU A 7 0.81 -8.61 15.71
C LEU A 7 2.34 -8.62 15.71
N ALA A 8 2.98 -7.62 16.31
CA ALA A 8 4.42 -7.46 16.37
C ALA A 8 5.10 -8.37 17.41
N PHE A 9 6.22 -8.96 17.00
CA PHE A 9 7.07 -9.80 17.83
C PHE A 9 8.55 -9.59 17.48
N PRO A 10 9.50 -9.90 18.40
CA PRO A 10 10.93 -9.80 18.10
C PRO A 10 11.34 -10.67 16.91
N GLY A 11 12.00 -10.07 15.91
CA GLY A 11 12.42 -10.74 14.67
C GLY A 11 11.36 -10.81 13.57
N ALA A 12 10.18 -10.21 13.77
CA ALA A 12 9.18 -10.08 12.71
C ALA A 12 9.72 -9.21 11.56
N LYS A 13 9.64 -9.73 10.33
CA LYS A 13 9.94 -8.96 9.11
C LYS A 13 8.78 -8.02 8.81
N VAL A 14 9.05 -6.71 8.88
CA VAL A 14 8.03 -5.69 8.66
C VAL A 14 8.30 -4.95 7.36
N VAL A 15 7.28 -4.83 6.52
CA VAL A 15 7.35 -4.05 5.28
C VAL A 15 6.29 -2.96 5.29
N PHE A 16 6.73 -1.70 5.25
CA PHE A 16 5.87 -0.56 4.99
C PHE A 16 5.72 -0.35 3.48
N VAL A 17 4.49 -0.22 3.03
CA VAL A 17 4.14 0.11 1.65
C VAL A 17 3.57 1.52 1.64
N VAL A 18 4.23 2.42 0.92
CA VAL A 18 3.94 3.87 0.96
C VAL A 18 3.71 4.37 -0.46
N PRO A 19 2.64 5.14 -0.74
CA PRO A 19 2.40 5.66 -2.07
C PRO A 19 3.50 6.63 -2.49
N ASP A 20 3.72 6.68 -3.80
CA ASP A 20 4.69 7.56 -4.44
C ASP A 20 4.31 9.06 -4.30
N ARG A 21 5.13 9.92 -4.90
CA ARG A 21 5.02 11.38 -4.75
C ARG A 21 3.71 11.97 -5.27
N VAL A 22 3.01 11.28 -6.18
CA VAL A 22 1.80 11.81 -6.83
C VAL A 22 0.56 11.75 -5.92
N LYS A 23 0.75 11.37 -4.65
CA LYS A 23 -0.28 11.11 -3.64
C LYS A 23 0.16 11.55 -2.24
N GLY A 24 -0.81 11.81 -1.35
CA GLY A 24 -0.60 11.83 0.12
C GLY A 24 0.13 13.04 0.73
N GLY A 25 0.58 14.01 -0.07
CA GLY A 25 1.21 15.26 0.39
C GLY A 25 2.63 15.10 0.93
N GLU A 26 3.49 16.10 0.74
CA GLU A 26 4.91 16.09 1.16
C GLU A 26 5.21 17.04 2.33
N GLN A 27 4.19 17.72 2.86
CA GLN A 27 4.34 18.66 3.98
C GLN A 27 4.89 17.97 5.24
N PRO A 28 5.52 18.73 6.17
CA PRO A 28 6.15 18.16 7.37
C PRO A 28 5.22 17.27 8.22
N THR A 29 3.93 17.61 8.27
CA THR A 29 2.90 16.89 9.02
C THR A 29 2.09 15.92 8.16
N SER A 30 2.56 15.56 6.96
CA SER A 30 1.87 14.61 6.07
C SER A 30 1.62 13.25 6.73
N HIS A 31 0.55 12.59 6.31
CA HIS A 31 0.06 11.35 6.96
C HIS A 31 1.14 10.29 6.98
N ARG A 32 1.78 10.08 5.85
CA ARG A 32 2.88 9.11 5.73
C ARG A 32 4.01 9.36 6.72
N LYS A 33 4.47 10.61 6.87
CA LYS A 33 5.58 10.94 7.80
C LYS A 33 5.18 10.71 9.24
N MET A 34 3.98 11.13 9.63
CA MET A 34 3.52 11.01 11.01
C MET A 34 3.17 9.56 11.37
N SER A 35 2.40 8.89 10.54
CA SER A 35 1.92 7.53 10.79
C SER A 35 3.06 6.52 10.84
N ILE A 36 4.04 6.62 9.94
CA ILE A 36 5.24 5.76 10.00
C ILE A 36 5.95 5.93 11.34
N LYS A 37 6.17 7.16 11.81
CA LYS A 37 6.84 7.41 13.10
C LYS A 37 6.10 6.79 14.28
N PHE A 38 4.77 6.92 14.33
CA PHE A 38 3.98 6.33 15.42
C PHE A 38 3.98 4.80 15.37
N ILE A 39 3.84 4.24 14.17
CA ILE A 39 3.87 2.79 13.96
C ILE A 39 5.25 2.21 14.32
N LEU A 40 6.35 2.86 13.91
CA LEU A 40 7.70 2.44 14.30
C LEU A 40 7.89 2.39 15.82
N ARG A 41 7.35 3.36 16.56
CA ARG A 41 7.40 3.34 18.03
C ARG A 41 6.69 2.12 18.62
N GLU A 42 5.53 1.75 18.07
CA GLU A 42 4.79 0.57 18.51
C GLU A 42 5.54 -0.74 18.20
N LEU A 43 6.14 -0.83 17.00
CA LEU A 43 6.97 -1.97 16.59
C LEU A 43 8.21 -2.13 17.50
N TYR A 44 8.94 -1.04 17.74
CA TYR A 44 10.11 -1.04 18.60
C TYR A 44 9.76 -1.38 20.04
N ALA A 45 8.62 -0.91 20.56
CA ALA A 45 8.13 -1.28 21.89
C ALA A 45 7.82 -2.78 22.03
N LYS A 46 7.63 -3.49 20.91
CA LYS A 46 7.42 -4.94 20.84
C LYS A 46 8.68 -5.72 20.47
N GLY A 47 9.83 -5.05 20.41
CA GLY A 47 11.13 -5.68 20.19
C GLY A 47 11.45 -5.99 18.73
N VAL A 48 10.66 -5.49 17.76
CA VAL A 48 11.08 -5.49 16.35
C VAL A 48 12.32 -4.61 16.24
N LYS A 49 13.36 -5.10 15.56
CA LYS A 49 14.58 -4.33 15.38
C LYS A 49 14.52 -3.55 14.08
N LYS A 50 15.25 -2.43 14.03
CA LYS A 50 15.40 -1.62 12.83
C LYS A 50 15.80 -2.47 11.61
N GLU A 51 16.71 -3.42 11.77
CA GLU A 51 17.21 -4.29 10.68
C GLU A 51 16.13 -5.15 10.02
N ASP A 52 15.03 -5.42 10.74
CA ASP A 52 13.91 -6.23 10.25
C ASP A 52 12.85 -5.41 9.49
N ILE A 53 13.07 -4.10 9.33
CA ILE A 53 12.11 -3.17 8.71
C ILE A 53 12.55 -2.82 7.27
N GLN A 54 11.59 -2.78 6.36
CA GLN A 54 11.78 -2.31 4.98
C GLN A 54 10.67 -1.34 4.58
N PHE A 55 10.96 -0.46 3.64
CA PHE A 55 10.02 0.46 3.02
C PHE A 55 10.00 0.25 1.51
N ILE A 56 8.81 0.07 0.95
CA ILE A 56 8.55 -0.05 -0.47
C ILE A 56 7.64 1.10 -0.89
N ILE A 57 8.14 1.96 -1.78
CA ILE A 57 7.27 2.90 -2.50
C ILE A 57 6.41 2.12 -3.49
N SER A 58 5.10 2.28 -3.42
CA SER A 58 4.11 1.57 -4.23
C SER A 58 3.76 2.36 -5.51
N ASN A 59 4.75 2.55 -6.38
CA ASN A 59 4.63 3.35 -7.60
C ASN A 59 3.84 2.67 -8.73
N GLY A 60 3.46 1.39 -8.61
CA GLY A 60 2.75 0.68 -9.68
C GLY A 60 3.51 0.72 -11.01
N LEU A 61 2.87 1.24 -12.06
CA LEU A 61 3.48 1.43 -13.39
C LEU A 61 4.26 2.74 -13.55
N HIS A 62 4.34 3.59 -12.52
CA HIS A 62 5.12 4.82 -12.61
C HIS A 62 6.63 4.52 -12.56
N PRO A 63 7.48 5.43 -13.09
CA PRO A 63 8.92 5.31 -12.95
C PRO A 63 9.36 5.12 -11.49
N ARG A 64 10.47 4.39 -11.31
CA ARG A 64 11.10 4.20 -10.00
C ARG A 64 11.47 5.55 -9.37
N ALA A 65 11.31 5.63 -8.05
CA ALA A 65 11.54 6.85 -7.30
C ALA A 65 13.03 7.23 -7.27
N LYS A 66 13.33 8.53 -7.32
CA LYS A 66 14.68 9.08 -7.18
C LYS A 66 14.99 9.36 -5.71
N PRO A 67 16.27 9.47 -5.29
CA PRO A 67 16.64 9.77 -3.90
C PRO A 67 15.89 10.98 -3.30
N GLU A 68 15.67 12.02 -4.11
CA GLU A 68 14.95 13.23 -3.69
C GLU A 68 13.48 12.95 -3.36
N ASP A 69 12.86 11.99 -4.06
CA ASP A 69 11.49 11.56 -3.81
C ASP A 69 11.38 10.86 -2.45
N TYR A 70 12.33 9.98 -2.10
CA TYR A 70 12.34 9.34 -0.78
C TYR A 70 12.45 10.40 0.32
N ARG A 71 13.38 11.35 0.18
CA ARG A 71 13.52 12.44 1.15
C ARG A 71 12.25 13.28 1.26
N ALA A 72 11.56 13.56 0.16
CA ALA A 72 10.30 14.30 0.17
C ALA A 72 9.15 13.53 0.83
N ILE A 73 9.01 12.23 0.52
CA ILE A 73 7.96 11.33 0.99
C ILE A 73 8.12 11.00 2.48
N PHE A 74 9.33 10.62 2.90
CA PHE A 74 9.62 10.15 4.26
C PHE A 74 10.09 11.28 5.20
N GLY A 75 10.62 12.38 4.66
CA GLY A 75 11.23 13.44 5.44
C GLY A 75 12.64 13.09 5.91
N ASP A 76 13.40 14.10 6.34
CA ASP A 76 14.83 13.99 6.65
C ASP A 76 15.15 12.96 7.72
N GLU A 77 14.33 12.87 8.77
CA GLU A 77 14.55 11.94 9.88
C GLU A 77 14.54 10.47 9.41
N LEU A 78 13.44 10.04 8.80
CA LEU A 78 13.29 8.67 8.30
C LEU A 78 14.25 8.39 7.14
N PHE A 79 14.45 9.35 6.25
CA PHE A 79 15.38 9.21 5.13
C PHE A 79 16.81 8.99 5.64
N ASN A 80 17.30 9.84 6.54
CA ASN A 80 18.66 9.71 7.08
C ASN A 80 18.83 8.43 7.91
N GLU A 81 17.77 7.93 8.53
CA GLU A 81 17.81 6.69 9.29
C GLU A 81 17.88 5.44 8.41
N PHE A 82 17.06 5.33 7.36
CA PHE A 82 16.85 4.08 6.61
C PHE A 82 17.40 4.05 5.18
N TRP A 83 17.66 5.22 4.57
CA TRP A 83 18.23 5.29 3.22
C TRP A 83 19.68 4.76 3.17
N PRO A 84 20.60 5.17 4.07
CA PRO A 84 22.00 4.70 4.03
C PRO A 84 22.15 3.19 4.25
N THR A 85 21.18 2.56 4.91
CA THR A 85 21.16 1.11 5.19
C THR A 85 20.46 0.30 4.11
N LYS A 86 20.03 0.92 2.99
CA LYS A 86 19.35 0.28 1.85
C LYS A 86 18.03 -0.41 2.23
N GLN A 87 17.33 0.12 3.23
CA GLN A 87 16.03 -0.39 3.69
C GLN A 87 14.85 0.27 2.98
N MET A 88 15.11 1.24 2.12
CA MET A 88 14.12 1.96 1.33
C MET A 88 14.30 1.65 -0.16
N ASP A 89 13.21 1.26 -0.80
CA ASP A 89 13.20 0.89 -2.21
C ASP A 89 11.86 1.30 -2.85
N SER A 90 11.78 1.28 -4.17
CA SER A 90 10.55 1.50 -4.93
C SER A 90 10.21 0.25 -5.71
N HIS A 91 8.93 -0.03 -5.88
CA HIS A 91 8.46 -1.20 -6.62
C HIS A 91 8.87 -1.10 -8.10
N ASP A 92 9.19 -2.23 -8.69
CA ASP A 92 9.36 -2.36 -10.14
C ASP A 92 8.35 -3.39 -10.64
N SER A 93 7.36 -2.94 -11.40
CA SER A 93 6.28 -3.78 -11.92
C SER A 93 6.72 -4.73 -13.04
N GLU A 94 7.95 -4.55 -13.55
CA GLU A 94 8.51 -5.37 -14.63
C GLU A 94 9.64 -6.29 -14.14
N ASP A 95 10.05 -6.19 -12.87
CA ASP A 95 11.10 -7.02 -12.28
C ASP A 95 10.64 -8.48 -12.10
N PRO A 96 11.16 -9.42 -12.90
CA PRO A 96 10.72 -10.82 -12.85
C PRO A 96 11.19 -11.56 -11.61
N ASP A 97 12.22 -11.07 -10.90
CA ASP A 97 12.83 -11.74 -9.76
C ASP A 97 12.18 -11.32 -8.43
N ASN A 98 11.66 -10.09 -8.39
CA ASN A 98 11.07 -9.50 -7.18
C ASN A 98 9.55 -9.31 -7.24
N VAL A 99 8.89 -9.68 -8.34
CA VAL A 99 7.42 -9.68 -8.44
C VAL A 99 6.90 -11.08 -8.74
N VAL A 100 6.27 -11.70 -7.75
CA VAL A 100 5.91 -13.11 -7.77
C VAL A 100 4.44 -13.32 -8.03
N PHE A 101 4.11 -14.41 -8.71
CA PHE A 101 2.73 -14.82 -8.98
C PHE A 101 2.09 -15.42 -7.72
N CYS A 102 0.89 -14.95 -7.40
CA CYS A 102 0.12 -15.33 -6.21
C CYS A 102 -1.15 -16.15 -6.56
N GLY A 103 -1.26 -16.60 -7.81
CA GLY A 103 -2.47 -17.26 -8.32
C GLY A 103 -3.42 -16.29 -9.02
N ASN A 104 -4.64 -16.75 -9.25
CA ASN A 104 -5.68 -15.95 -9.88
C ASN A 104 -6.81 -15.65 -8.88
N THR A 105 -7.52 -14.54 -9.09
CA THR A 105 -8.83 -14.33 -8.45
C THR A 105 -9.86 -15.33 -9.01
N ASP A 106 -11.02 -15.44 -8.36
CA ASP A 106 -12.13 -16.28 -8.84
C ASP A 106 -12.64 -15.86 -10.24
N ARG A 107 -12.40 -14.60 -10.63
CA ARG A 107 -12.71 -14.09 -11.98
C ARG A 107 -11.62 -14.37 -13.01
N GLY A 108 -10.52 -14.99 -12.60
CA GLY A 108 -9.38 -15.30 -13.46
C GLY A 108 -8.36 -14.15 -13.60
N ASP A 109 -8.45 -13.08 -12.81
CA ASP A 109 -7.46 -12.01 -12.86
C ASP A 109 -6.13 -12.51 -12.28
N PRO A 110 -5.01 -12.37 -12.99
CA PRO A 110 -3.73 -12.83 -12.48
C PRO A 110 -3.23 -11.90 -11.38
N VAL A 111 -2.90 -12.45 -10.22
CA VAL A 111 -2.43 -11.69 -9.07
C VAL A 111 -0.93 -11.84 -8.94
N TYR A 112 -0.25 -10.70 -8.87
CA TYR A 112 1.19 -10.62 -8.64
C TYR A 112 1.47 -9.67 -7.48
N MET A 113 2.55 -9.91 -6.75
CA MET A 113 2.91 -9.07 -5.60
C MET A 113 4.42 -8.95 -5.45
N ASN A 114 4.88 -7.80 -4.94
CA ASN A 114 6.25 -7.63 -4.50
C ASN A 114 6.66 -8.72 -3.49
N LYS A 115 7.73 -9.46 -3.79
CA LYS A 115 8.21 -10.60 -3.02
C LYS A 115 8.52 -10.25 -1.56
N LYS A 116 9.09 -9.07 -1.30
CA LYS A 116 9.38 -8.62 0.08
C LYS A 116 8.09 -8.46 0.88
N VAL A 117 7.03 -7.97 0.24
CA VAL A 117 5.71 -7.82 0.87
C VAL A 117 5.08 -9.20 1.10
N ARG A 118 5.17 -10.11 0.11
CA ARG A 118 4.71 -11.50 0.26
C ARG A 118 5.32 -12.19 1.48
N ASP A 119 6.62 -11.99 1.68
CA ASP A 119 7.44 -12.68 2.67
C ASP A 119 7.50 -11.98 4.03
N ALA A 120 6.79 -10.86 4.18
CA ALA A 120 6.73 -10.13 5.44
C ALA A 120 5.87 -10.89 6.45
N ASP A 121 6.23 -10.83 7.72
CA ASP A 121 5.33 -11.26 8.81
C ASP A 121 4.26 -10.18 9.07
N ILE A 122 4.59 -8.92 8.73
CA ILE A 122 3.70 -7.76 8.88
C ILE A 122 3.86 -6.84 7.67
N ALA A 123 2.85 -6.80 6.81
CA ALA A 123 2.76 -5.86 5.69
C ALA A 123 1.84 -4.68 6.06
N ILE A 124 2.42 -3.48 6.11
CA ILE A 124 1.74 -2.27 6.55
C ILE A 124 1.48 -1.36 5.34
N LEU A 125 0.21 -1.11 5.00
CA LEU A 125 -0.17 -0.14 3.97
C LEU A 125 -0.38 1.24 4.61
N ILE A 126 0.45 2.21 4.23
CA ILE A 126 0.30 3.61 4.64
C ILE A 126 -0.38 4.37 3.50
N GLY A 127 -1.71 4.39 3.45
CA GLY A 127 -2.45 4.96 2.35
C GLY A 127 -3.15 6.27 2.67
N HIS A 128 -4.02 6.68 1.76
CA HIS A 128 -4.89 7.85 1.92
C HIS A 128 -6.18 7.59 1.15
N VAL A 129 -7.27 8.22 1.56
CA VAL A 129 -8.58 8.13 0.92
C VAL A 129 -8.93 9.47 0.32
N GLN A 130 -8.98 9.49 -1.01
CA GLN A 130 -9.39 10.62 -1.85
C GLN A 130 -10.22 10.07 -3.01
N GLY A 131 -11.22 10.84 -3.45
CA GLY A 131 -12.03 10.52 -4.61
C GLY A 131 -11.14 10.29 -5.83
N ASN A 132 -11.39 9.21 -6.55
CA ASN A 132 -10.60 8.79 -7.69
C ASN A 132 -11.50 8.56 -8.91
N PRO A 133 -11.12 9.07 -10.10
CA PRO A 133 -11.89 8.82 -11.32
C PRO A 133 -11.93 7.33 -11.67
N TYR A 134 -10.99 6.53 -11.17
CA TYR A 134 -10.83 5.11 -11.47
C TYR A 134 -11.03 4.27 -10.21
N GLY A 135 -12.09 3.46 -10.18
CA GLY A 135 -12.37 2.53 -9.08
C GLY A 135 -12.74 3.19 -7.74
N GLY A 136 -13.27 4.40 -7.78
CA GLY A 136 -13.93 5.04 -6.64
C GLY A 136 -13.02 5.91 -5.77
N TYR A 137 -12.17 5.30 -4.94
CA TYR A 137 -11.37 5.99 -3.92
C TYR A 137 -9.95 5.44 -3.89
N SER A 138 -8.96 6.20 -3.46
CA SER A 138 -7.64 5.66 -3.10
C SER A 138 -7.70 4.87 -1.78
N GLY A 139 -6.57 4.29 -1.36
CA GLY A 139 -6.49 3.52 -0.12
C GLY A 139 -7.05 2.10 -0.22
N GLY A 140 -7.02 1.40 0.90
CA GLY A 140 -7.41 0.00 1.04
C GLY A 140 -6.80 -0.89 -0.05
N TYR A 141 -7.62 -1.77 -0.61
CA TYR A 141 -7.14 -2.74 -1.60
C TYR A 141 -6.71 -2.13 -2.94
N LYS A 142 -7.13 -0.88 -3.24
CA LYS A 142 -6.59 -0.20 -4.42
C LYS A 142 -5.09 0.06 -4.26
N HIS A 143 -4.64 0.39 -3.05
CA HIS A 143 -3.23 0.69 -2.78
C HIS A 143 -2.34 -0.51 -3.15
N CYS A 144 -2.68 -1.70 -2.67
CA CYS A 144 -1.89 -2.88 -2.99
C CYS A 144 -2.08 -3.36 -4.44
N ALA A 145 -3.33 -3.42 -4.93
CA ALA A 145 -3.65 -3.96 -6.25
C ALA A 145 -2.99 -3.17 -7.39
N THR A 146 -2.87 -1.85 -7.27
CA THR A 146 -2.24 -1.02 -8.31
C THR A 146 -0.82 -0.58 -7.97
N GLY A 147 -0.40 -0.67 -6.70
CA GLY A 147 0.85 -0.07 -6.25
C GLY A 147 2.03 -1.03 -6.12
N ILE A 148 1.78 -2.32 -5.86
CA ILE A 148 2.83 -3.34 -5.63
C ILE A 148 2.63 -4.61 -6.46
N SER A 149 1.88 -4.49 -7.57
CA SER A 149 1.62 -5.57 -8.52
C SER A 149 2.30 -5.32 -9.87
N ASN A 150 2.40 -6.35 -10.69
CA ASN A 150 2.99 -6.21 -12.03
C ASN A 150 2.00 -5.62 -13.04
N TRP A 151 2.53 -5.31 -14.23
CA TRP A 151 1.75 -4.79 -15.35
C TRP A 151 0.64 -5.73 -15.82
N ARG A 152 0.79 -7.06 -15.70
CA ARG A 152 -0.24 -8.03 -16.11
C ARG A 152 -1.47 -7.96 -15.21
N CYS A 153 -1.25 -7.91 -13.90
CA CYS A 153 -2.33 -7.72 -12.93
C CYS A 153 -3.00 -6.36 -13.15
N ILE A 154 -2.22 -5.29 -13.31
CA ILE A 154 -2.76 -3.94 -13.52
C ILE A 154 -3.58 -3.85 -14.83
N ALA A 155 -3.14 -4.53 -15.87
CA ALA A 155 -3.85 -4.62 -17.14
C ALA A 155 -5.18 -5.41 -17.01
N SER A 156 -5.32 -6.33 -16.07
CA SER A 156 -6.57 -7.12 -15.92
C SER A 156 -7.80 -6.29 -15.53
N HIS A 157 -7.60 -5.10 -14.96
CA HIS A 157 -8.68 -4.19 -14.57
C HIS A 157 -8.65 -2.83 -15.29
N HIS A 158 -7.55 -2.45 -15.96
CA HIS A 158 -7.48 -1.27 -16.82
C HIS A 158 -7.72 -1.63 -18.31
N VAL A 159 -8.86 -2.26 -18.58
CA VAL A 159 -9.25 -2.72 -19.92
C VAL A 159 -10.63 -2.18 -20.32
N PRO A 160 -10.94 -2.09 -21.63
CA PRO A 160 -12.22 -1.60 -22.11
C PRO A 160 -13.43 -2.32 -21.47
N GLU A 161 -13.35 -3.64 -21.27
CA GLU A 161 -14.42 -4.45 -20.67
C GLU A 161 -14.75 -4.03 -19.23
N VAL A 162 -13.84 -3.33 -18.55
CA VAL A 162 -14.04 -2.78 -17.20
C VAL A 162 -14.32 -1.27 -17.26
N MET A 163 -13.57 -0.52 -18.08
CA MET A 163 -13.59 0.93 -18.09
C MET A 163 -14.71 1.55 -18.96
N HIS A 164 -15.33 0.78 -19.87
CA HIS A 164 -16.45 1.26 -20.69
C HIS A 164 -17.82 0.83 -20.15
N ARG A 165 -17.86 0.24 -18.95
CA ARG A 165 -19.11 -0.16 -18.31
C ARG A 165 -19.82 1.06 -17.74
N ASP A 166 -21.15 0.97 -17.65
CA ASP A 166 -21.99 2.00 -17.04
C ASP A 166 -21.65 2.26 -15.56
N ASP A 167 -21.08 1.27 -14.88
CA ASP A 167 -20.66 1.39 -13.48
C ASP A 167 -19.27 2.02 -13.31
N PHE A 168 -18.53 2.29 -14.40
CA PHE A 168 -17.27 3.01 -14.38
C PHE A 168 -17.52 4.52 -14.34
N THR A 169 -17.95 5.00 -13.17
CA THR A 169 -18.16 6.42 -12.89
C THR A 169 -17.21 6.91 -11.79
N PRO A 170 -16.82 8.20 -11.81
CA PRO A 170 -15.96 8.76 -10.77
C PRO A 170 -16.54 8.50 -9.39
N VAL A 171 -15.69 8.15 -8.42
CA VAL A 171 -16.10 8.01 -7.01
C VAL A 171 -17.13 6.88 -6.77
N ASN A 172 -17.22 5.89 -7.68
CA ASN A 172 -18.07 4.71 -7.49
C ASN A 172 -17.38 3.54 -6.78
N GLY A 173 -17.69 3.35 -5.49
CA GLY A 173 -17.23 2.22 -4.67
C GLY A 173 -17.88 0.86 -5.02
N GLY A 174 -18.91 0.83 -5.86
CA GLY A 174 -19.60 -0.39 -6.30
C GLY A 174 -19.17 -0.92 -7.68
N SER A 175 -18.31 -0.18 -8.39
CA SER A 175 -17.87 -0.50 -9.76
C SER A 175 -17.19 -1.87 -9.87
N LEU A 176 -17.24 -2.50 -11.04
CA LEU A 176 -16.48 -3.72 -11.31
C LEU A 176 -14.98 -3.52 -11.04
N MET A 177 -14.42 -2.36 -11.41
CA MET A 177 -13.02 -2.04 -11.12
C MET A 177 -12.71 -2.10 -9.62
N ARG A 178 -13.58 -1.53 -8.77
CA ARG A 178 -13.42 -1.63 -7.31
C ARG A 178 -13.51 -3.08 -6.83
N LYS A 179 -14.46 -3.87 -7.34
CA LYS A 179 -14.59 -5.29 -6.98
C LYS A 179 -13.32 -6.06 -7.33
N LYS A 180 -12.75 -5.84 -8.52
CA LYS A 180 -11.47 -6.44 -8.92
C LYS A 180 -10.32 -6.03 -8.00
N PHE A 181 -10.20 -4.75 -7.61
CA PHE A 181 -9.19 -4.33 -6.63
C PHE A 181 -9.32 -5.09 -5.32
N ASN A 182 -10.55 -5.21 -4.79
CA ASN A 182 -10.79 -5.93 -3.55
C ASN A 182 -10.42 -7.41 -3.68
N GLU A 183 -10.84 -8.08 -4.75
CA GLU A 183 -10.55 -9.50 -5.02
C GLU A 183 -9.03 -9.74 -5.15
N ILE A 184 -8.32 -8.87 -5.87
CA ILE A 184 -6.86 -8.94 -6.02
C ILE A 184 -6.17 -8.75 -4.67
N GLY A 185 -6.57 -7.73 -3.91
CA GLY A 185 -5.98 -7.45 -2.60
C GLY A 185 -6.23 -8.57 -1.58
N MET A 186 -7.43 -9.13 -1.54
CA MET A 186 -7.73 -10.31 -0.71
C MET A 186 -6.92 -11.54 -1.15
N LYS A 187 -6.69 -11.72 -2.45
CA LYS A 187 -5.83 -12.80 -2.95
C LYS A 187 -4.36 -12.63 -2.56
N MET A 188 -3.87 -11.39 -2.49
CA MET A 188 -2.53 -11.09 -1.95
C MET A 188 -2.44 -11.49 -0.47
N GLU A 189 -3.48 -11.22 0.33
CA GLU A 189 -3.54 -11.62 1.74
C GLU A 189 -3.57 -13.15 1.92
N GLU A 190 -4.31 -13.88 1.07
CA GLU A 190 -4.26 -15.34 1.04
C GLU A 190 -2.83 -15.84 0.77
N ALA A 191 -2.10 -15.20 -0.16
CA ALA A 191 -0.74 -15.59 -0.49
C ALA A 191 0.28 -15.24 0.60
N MET A 192 0.05 -14.20 1.41
CA MET A 192 0.83 -13.91 2.62
C MET A 192 0.47 -14.84 3.79
N GLY A 193 -0.76 -15.37 3.81
CA GLY A 193 -1.31 -16.12 4.94
C GLY A 193 -1.83 -15.23 6.07
N HIS A 194 -1.84 -13.91 5.89
CA HIS A 194 -2.37 -12.93 6.84
C HIS A 194 -2.85 -11.67 6.11
N PRO A 195 -3.76 -10.88 6.71
CA PRO A 195 -4.20 -9.60 6.15
C PRO A 195 -3.11 -8.52 6.17
N PHE A 196 -3.27 -7.50 5.32
CA PHE A 196 -2.53 -6.24 5.45
C PHE A 196 -3.00 -5.47 6.68
N PHE A 197 -2.05 -4.85 7.41
CA PHE A 197 -2.37 -3.81 8.37
C PHE A 197 -2.42 -2.46 7.64
N CYS A 198 -3.60 -1.87 7.49
CA CYS A 198 -3.76 -0.58 6.82
C CYS A 198 -3.72 0.57 7.83
N CYS A 199 -3.24 1.73 7.41
CA CYS A 199 -3.36 3.00 8.11
C CYS A 199 -3.59 4.09 7.06
N ASP A 200 -4.85 4.40 6.80
CA ASP A 200 -5.29 5.32 5.76
C ASP A 200 -5.84 6.61 6.36
N ALA A 201 -5.45 7.75 5.80
CA ALA A 201 -6.02 9.04 6.15
C ALA A 201 -7.00 9.55 5.09
N VAL A 202 -8.17 10.01 5.50
CA VAL A 202 -9.02 10.86 4.67
C VAL A 202 -8.39 12.23 4.60
N LEU A 203 -8.15 12.73 3.39
CA LEU A 203 -7.42 13.97 3.18
C LEU A 203 -8.32 15.09 2.64
N ASP A 204 -8.08 16.31 3.09
CA ASP A 204 -8.65 17.50 2.46
C ASP A 204 -7.92 17.89 1.16
N SER A 205 -8.36 18.98 0.53
CA SER A 205 -7.77 19.50 -0.71
C SER A 205 -6.32 19.99 -0.58
N GLN A 206 -5.83 20.15 0.65
CA GLN A 206 -4.43 20.53 0.95
C GLN A 206 -3.62 19.33 1.47
N SER A 207 -4.14 18.10 1.32
CA SER A 207 -3.52 16.87 1.82
C SER A 207 -3.34 16.83 3.35
N ARG A 208 -4.16 17.57 4.11
CA ARG A 208 -4.22 17.50 5.58
C ARG A 208 -5.21 16.42 5.99
N GLN A 209 -4.94 15.75 7.11
CA GLN A 209 -5.74 14.65 7.62
C GLN A 209 -7.02 15.18 8.26
N ILE A 210 -8.16 14.64 7.83
CA ILE A 210 -9.48 14.87 8.42
C ILE A 210 -9.80 13.77 9.42
N SER A 211 -9.50 12.53 9.04
CA SER A 211 -9.67 11.33 9.86
C SER A 211 -8.63 10.28 9.46
N ILE A 212 -8.40 9.32 10.35
CA ILE A 212 -7.46 8.22 10.15
C ILE A 212 -8.16 6.92 10.55
N PHE A 213 -8.07 5.92 9.69
CA PHE A 213 -8.57 4.58 9.92
C PHE A 213 -7.42 3.59 9.85
N SER A 214 -7.37 2.65 10.78
CA SER A 214 -6.34 1.61 10.79
C SER A 214 -6.90 0.25 11.12
N GLY A 215 -6.27 -0.80 10.61
CA GLY A 215 -6.67 -2.19 10.79
C GLY A 215 -6.86 -2.91 9.47
N TYR A 216 -7.85 -3.80 9.42
CA TYR A 216 -8.04 -4.68 8.26
C TYR A 216 -8.72 -3.94 7.11
N ALA A 217 -8.12 -3.95 5.92
CA ALA A 217 -8.62 -3.29 4.71
C ALA A 217 -10.12 -3.56 4.46
N LYS A 218 -10.57 -4.81 4.56
CA LYS A 218 -11.96 -5.21 4.33
C LYS A 218 -12.95 -4.57 5.31
N GLU A 219 -12.52 -4.31 6.55
CA GLU A 219 -13.35 -3.71 7.61
C GLU A 219 -13.31 -2.17 7.55
N MET A 220 -12.13 -1.59 7.31
CA MET A 220 -11.95 -0.13 7.37
C MET A 220 -12.27 0.61 6.06
N GLN A 221 -12.01 0.00 4.89
CA GLN A 221 -12.26 0.65 3.59
C GLN A 221 -13.72 1.10 3.38
N PRO A 222 -14.77 0.37 3.84
CA PRO A 222 -16.15 0.81 3.65
C PRO A 222 -16.57 2.05 4.46
N ILE A 223 -15.87 2.36 5.55
CA ILE A 223 -16.19 3.48 6.45
C ILE A 223 -15.26 4.69 6.27
N SER A 224 -14.14 4.50 5.56
CA SER A 224 -13.11 5.51 5.31
C SER A 224 -13.44 6.42 4.14
#